data_AF-A0A0D2MVU2-F1
#
_entry.id   AF-A0A0D2MVU2-F1
#
_cell.length_a   1.000
_cell.length_b   1.000
_cell.length_c   1.000
_cell.angle_alpha   90.00
_cell.angle_beta   90.00
_cell.angle_gamma   90.00
#
_symmetry.space_group_name_H-M   'P 1'
#
loop_
_entity.id
_entity.type
_entity.pdbx_description
1 polymer ?
#
loop_
_entity_poly.entity_id
_entity_poly.type
_entity_poly.pdbx_seq_one_letter_code
_entity_poly.pdbx_strand_id
1 'polypeptide(L)'
;MGLVVFYSLTPNGEIDLTSLHASCPTLKGEKWSATKWIHVSGFRQNADHQKAKWKGCADQNEYCGAWAATGECEKNPGYMRLNCRLACKLCSPAAAGAVAGAPSEPSKEL
;
A
#
# COMPACT_ATOMS: atom_id res chain seq x y z
N MET A 1 -24.06 6.86 -27.13
CA MET A 1 -23.13 6.41 -26.07
C MET A 1 -23.69 6.87 -24.74
N GLY A 2 -24.08 5.96 -23.84
CA GLY A 2 -24.62 6.31 -22.52
C GLY A 2 -23.61 5.98 -21.42
N LEU A 3 -23.62 6.75 -20.32
CA LEU A 3 -22.87 6.45 -19.11
C LEU A 3 -23.85 6.00 -18.02
N VAL A 4 -23.55 4.87 -17.38
CA VAL A 4 -24.24 4.44 -16.16
C VAL A 4 -23.26 4.55 -15.02
N VAL A 5 -23.65 5.26 -13.96
CA VAL A 5 -22.90 5.35 -12.70
C VAL A 5 -23.72 4.64 -11.62
N PHE A 6 -23.08 3.73 -10.90
CA PHE A 6 -23.64 3.04 -9.74
C PHE A 6 -22.58 3.00 -8.64
N TYR A 7 -23.02 2.86 -7.38
CA TYR A 7 -22.13 2.82 -6.22
C TYR A 7 -22.11 1.41 -5.65
N SER A 8 -20.95 0.82 -5.41
CA SER A 8 -20.86 -0.50 -4.77
C SER A 8 -20.92 -0.44 -3.24
N LEU A 9 -20.93 0.76 -2.67
CA LEU A 9 -20.90 1.03 -1.24
C LEU A 9 -22.05 1.96 -0.84
N THR A 10 -22.61 1.74 0.34
CA THR A 10 -23.53 2.69 0.98
C THR A 10 -22.78 3.95 1.44
N PRO A 11 -23.47 5.05 1.80
CA PRO A 11 -22.82 6.23 2.37
C PRO A 11 -22.00 5.95 3.64
N ASN A 12 -22.30 4.85 4.34
CA ASN A 12 -21.58 4.40 5.53
C ASN A 12 -20.32 3.57 5.20
N GLY A 13 -20.07 3.26 3.92
CA GLY A 13 -18.93 2.47 3.47
C GLY A 13 -19.14 0.95 3.52
N GLU A 14 -20.36 0.48 3.79
CA GLU A 14 -20.70 -0.95 3.74
C GLU A 14 -20.97 -1.39 2.30
N ILE A 15 -20.68 -2.66 1.98
CA ILE A 15 -20.98 -3.24 0.66
C ILE A 15 -22.50 -3.22 0.43
N ASP A 16 -22.90 -2.59 -0.67
CA ASP A 16 -24.29 -2.56 -1.08
C ASP A 16 -24.63 -3.77 -1.96
N LEU A 17 -25.32 -4.76 -1.38
CA LEU A 17 -25.76 -5.97 -2.09
C LEU A 17 -26.81 -5.68 -3.18
N THR A 18 -27.52 -4.55 -3.10
CA THR A 18 -28.51 -4.16 -4.11
C THR A 18 -27.87 -3.69 -5.42
N SER A 19 -26.57 -3.38 -5.37
CA SER A 19 -25.78 -2.97 -6.53
C SER A 19 -25.20 -4.14 -7.32
N LEU A 20 -25.66 -5.38 -7.06
CA LEU A 20 -25.33 -6.54 -7.88
C LEU A 20 -25.83 -6.34 -9.31
N HIS A 21 -24.92 -6.37 -10.27
CA HIS A 21 -25.21 -6.12 -11.67
C HIS A 21 -24.36 -7.02 -12.56
N ALA A 22 -24.88 -7.31 -13.73
CA ALA A 22 -24.16 -8.04 -14.77
C ALA A 22 -24.60 -7.52 -16.15
N SER A 23 -23.82 -7.85 -17.17
CA SER A 23 -24.28 -7.66 -18.53
C SER A 23 -25.07 -8.89 -18.98
N CYS A 24 -26.28 -8.67 -19.50
CA CYS A 24 -26.98 -9.71 -20.25
C CYS A 24 -26.19 -10.11 -21.52
N PRO A 25 -26.41 -11.34 -22.05
CA PRO A 25 -25.82 -11.78 -23.31
C PRO A 25 -26.22 -10.88 -24.49
N THR A 26 -25.31 -10.74 -25.46
CA THR A 26 -25.59 -10.05 -26.72
C THR A 26 -26.24 -11.05 -27.68
N LEU A 27 -27.53 -10.91 -27.96
CA LEU A 27 -28.29 -11.86 -28.80
C LEU A 27 -27.96 -11.73 -30.31
N LYS A 28 -27.47 -10.56 -30.74
CA LYS A 28 -27.05 -10.30 -32.13
C LYS A 28 -26.09 -9.09 -32.17
N GLY A 29 -25.02 -9.18 -32.96
CA GLY A 29 -24.07 -8.08 -33.17
C GLY A 29 -23.03 -7.92 -32.05
N GLU A 30 -22.51 -6.71 -31.88
CA GLU A 30 -21.46 -6.38 -30.92
C GLU A 30 -21.94 -5.37 -29.86
N LYS A 31 -21.48 -5.55 -28.62
CA LYS A 31 -21.71 -4.63 -27.51
C LYS A 31 -20.37 -4.12 -26.97
N TRP A 32 -20.12 -2.83 -27.13
CA TRP A 32 -18.90 -2.16 -26.63
C TRP A 32 -19.21 -1.41 -25.32
N SER A 33 -18.39 -1.63 -24.29
CA SER A 33 -18.51 -0.95 -22.99
C SER A 33 -17.13 -0.64 -22.42
N ALA A 34 -17.01 0.49 -21.73
CA ALA A 34 -15.81 0.87 -20.99
C ALA A 34 -16.16 1.09 -19.51
N THR A 35 -15.53 0.32 -18.61
CA THR A 35 -15.78 0.39 -17.17
C THR A 35 -14.67 1.16 -16.48
N LYS A 36 -15.04 2.19 -15.70
CA LYS A 36 -14.11 2.92 -14.84
C LYS A 36 -14.43 2.63 -13.37
N TRP A 37 -13.50 1.97 -12.69
CA TRP A 37 -13.58 1.77 -11.25
C TRP A 37 -13.00 2.97 -10.51
N ILE A 38 -13.76 3.50 -9.56
CA ILE A 38 -13.37 4.63 -8.70
C ILE A 38 -13.29 4.10 -7.28
N HIS A 39 -12.12 4.23 -6.67
CA HIS A 39 -11.87 3.78 -5.30
C HIS A 39 -12.01 4.95 -4.34
N VAL A 40 -12.45 4.67 -3.11
CA VAL A 40 -12.51 5.66 -2.01
C VAL A 40 -11.12 6.14 -1.56
N SER A 41 -10.08 5.37 -1.88
CA SER A 41 -8.68 5.69 -1.59
C SER A 41 -7.80 5.42 -2.82
N GLY A 42 -6.55 5.87 -2.78
CA GLY A 42 -5.62 5.75 -3.90
C GLY A 42 -5.33 4.29 -4.29
N PHE A 43 -5.82 3.86 -5.46
CA PHE A 43 -5.65 2.50 -5.98
C PHE A 43 -4.19 2.09 -6.24
N ARG A 44 -3.26 3.04 -6.39
CA ARG A 44 -1.84 2.81 -6.71
C ARG A 44 -0.86 3.61 -5.86
N GLN A 45 -1.21 3.94 -4.62
CA GLN A 45 -0.34 4.80 -3.79
C GLN A 45 0.56 4.03 -2.82
N ASN A 46 0.34 2.72 -2.64
CA ASN A 46 1.09 1.92 -1.66
C ASN A 46 2.20 1.03 -2.24
N ALA A 47 2.37 0.94 -3.56
CA ALA A 47 3.47 0.16 -4.15
C ALA A 47 4.74 1.01 -4.37
N ASP A 48 4.61 2.28 -4.77
CA ASP A 48 5.75 3.11 -5.17
C ASP A 48 6.13 4.18 -4.13
N HIS A 49 5.18 4.74 -3.37
CA HIS A 49 5.49 5.70 -2.30
C HIS A 49 5.89 5.06 -0.97
N GLN A 50 5.51 3.80 -0.72
CA GLN A 50 6.00 3.08 0.47
C GLN A 50 7.38 2.45 0.27
N LYS A 51 7.80 2.19 -0.98
CA LYS A 51 9.17 1.73 -1.28
C LYS A 51 10.21 2.84 -1.32
N ALA A 52 9.81 4.10 -1.53
CA ALA A 52 10.76 5.22 -1.64
C ALA A 52 11.10 5.89 -0.28
N LYS A 53 10.20 5.87 0.71
CA LYS A 53 10.46 6.48 2.03
C LYS A 53 11.30 5.61 2.97
N TRP A 54 11.46 4.32 2.64
CA TRP A 54 12.15 3.34 3.48
C TRP A 54 13.21 2.56 2.69
N LYS A 55 14.17 3.26 2.07
CA LYS A 55 15.35 2.60 1.47
C LYS A 55 16.56 2.54 2.39
N GLY A 56 16.37 2.55 3.71
CA GLY A 56 17.49 2.37 4.63
C GLY A 56 17.10 2.49 6.10
N CYS A 57 17.91 1.93 6.99
CA CYS A 57 17.83 2.21 8.41
C CYS A 57 18.55 3.53 8.69
N ALA A 58 17.80 4.62 8.82
CA ALA A 58 18.36 5.93 9.10
C ALA A 58 17.40 6.76 9.97
N ASP A 59 17.97 7.69 10.72
CA ASP A 59 17.25 8.74 11.40
C ASP A 59 16.99 9.89 10.42
N GLN A 60 15.78 10.47 10.48
CA GLN A 60 15.31 11.54 9.60
C GLN A 60 15.40 12.91 10.27
N ASN A 61 15.88 12.96 11.52
CA ASN A 61 16.05 14.18 12.29
C ASN A 61 17.34 14.12 13.09
N GLU A 62 18.07 15.23 13.15
CA GLU A 62 19.32 15.38 13.91
C GLU A 62 19.14 15.15 15.43
N TYR A 63 17.94 15.43 15.97
CA TYR A 63 17.63 15.27 17.40
C TYR A 63 17.20 13.85 17.78
N CYS A 64 17.10 12.91 16.82
CA CYS A 64 16.66 11.53 17.11
C CYS A 64 17.47 10.85 18.22
N GLY A 65 18.78 11.08 18.27
CA GLY A 65 19.64 10.54 19.34
C GLY A 65 19.32 11.12 20.71
N ALA A 66 19.09 12.44 20.79
CA ALA A 66 18.73 13.12 22.05
C ALA A 66 17.35 12.66 22.55
N TRP A 67 16.37 12.58 21.66
CA TRP A 67 15.02 12.11 21.99
C TRP A 67 15.00 10.65 22.42
N ALA A 68 15.75 9.77 21.74
CA ALA A 68 15.89 8.39 22.18
C ALA A 68 16.53 8.31 23.58
N ALA A 69 17.56 9.13 23.86
CA ALA A 69 18.18 9.18 25.19
C ALA A 69 17.22 9.66 26.29
N THR A 70 16.22 10.48 25.95
CA THR A 70 15.18 10.93 26.89
C THR A 70 13.97 9.98 26.99
N GLY A 71 14.00 8.85 26.28
CA GLY A 71 12.95 7.82 26.31
C GLY A 71 11.76 8.09 25.39
N GLU A 72 11.95 8.86 24.30
CA GLU A 72 10.88 9.14 23.34
C GLU A 72 10.48 7.90 22.52
N CYS A 73 11.32 6.88 22.46
CA CYS A 73 10.97 5.61 21.80
C CYS A 73 9.74 4.97 22.44
N GLU A 74 9.57 5.14 23.75
CA GLU A 74 8.45 4.62 24.54
C GLU A 74 7.35 5.68 24.74
N LYS A 75 7.73 6.94 24.96
CA LYS A 75 6.77 8.05 25.19
C LYS A 75 6.07 8.49 23.90
N ASN A 76 6.76 8.42 22.76
CA ASN A 76 6.26 8.84 21.45
C ASN A 76 6.60 7.81 20.34
N PRO A 77 6.10 6.56 20.47
CA PRO A 77 6.48 5.47 19.58
C PRO A 77 6.02 5.71 18.15
N GLY A 78 4.92 6.43 17.93
CA GLY A 78 4.42 6.72 16.58
C GLY A 78 5.38 7.58 15.77
N TYR A 79 5.86 8.67 16.35
CA TYR A 79 6.82 9.55 15.68
C TYR A 79 8.19 8.87 15.53
N MET A 80 8.67 8.24 16.59
CA MET A 80 10.02 7.67 16.61
C MET A 80 10.16 6.46 15.67
N ARG A 81 9.12 5.62 15.53
CA ARG A 81 9.12 4.48 14.58
C ARG A 81 9.19 4.90 13.12
N LEU A 82 8.70 6.08 12.79
CA LEU A 82 8.69 6.57 11.41
C LEU A 82 9.97 7.33 11.08
N ASN A 83 10.44 8.15 12.02
CA ASN A 83 11.49 9.14 11.78
C ASN A 83 12.83 8.83 12.46
N CYS A 84 12.87 8.05 13.54
CA CYS A 84 14.06 7.89 14.40
C CYS A 84 14.38 6.42 14.70
N ARG A 85 14.36 5.60 13.66
CA ARG A 85 14.39 4.14 13.79
C ARG A 85 15.73 3.58 14.19
N LEU A 86 16.78 4.23 13.73
CA LEU A 86 18.14 3.85 14.06
C LEU A 86 18.39 4.20 15.53
N ALA A 87 18.01 5.40 15.96
CA ALA A 87 18.09 5.84 17.36
C ALA A 87 17.28 4.92 18.30
N CYS A 88 16.09 4.50 17.89
CA CYS A 88 15.27 3.54 18.66
C CYS A 88 15.63 2.07 18.45
N LYS A 89 16.73 1.77 17.75
CA LYS A 89 17.22 0.39 17.51
C LYS A 89 16.17 -0.53 16.88
N LEU A 90 15.26 0.05 16.09
CA LEU A 90 14.21 -0.67 15.36
C LEU A 90 14.76 -1.27 14.05
N CYS A 91 15.97 -0.90 13.66
CA CYS A 91 16.66 -1.43 12.49
C CYS A 91 18.19 -1.30 12.65
N SER A 92 18.95 -1.89 11.73
CA SER A 92 20.41 -1.76 11.64
C SER A 92 20.86 -1.33 10.24
N PRO A 93 21.86 -0.46 10.09
CA PRO A 93 22.36 -0.01 8.78
C PRO A 93 23.02 -1.14 7.98
N ALA A 94 23.46 -2.23 8.64
CA ALA A 94 24.05 -3.41 8.00
C ALA A 94 23.04 -4.28 7.24
N ALA A 95 21.74 -4.17 7.55
CA ALA A 95 20.70 -5.01 6.95
C ALA A 95 20.23 -4.52 5.56
N ALA A 96 20.70 -3.36 5.09
CA ALA A 96 20.31 -2.79 3.80
C ALA A 96 21.06 -3.36 2.58
N GLY A 97 21.99 -4.31 2.79
CA GLY A 97 22.85 -4.85 1.73
C GLY A 97 22.98 -6.38 1.67
N ALA A 98 22.24 -7.15 2.47
CA ALA A 98 22.39 -8.61 2.56
C ALA A 98 21.13 -9.40 2.12
N VAL A 99 20.50 -9.00 1.02
CA VAL A 99 19.69 -9.93 0.22
C VAL A 99 20.48 -10.36 -1.01
N ALA A 100 21.61 -11.02 -0.76
CA ALA A 100 22.23 -11.91 -1.73
C ALA A 100 21.62 -13.30 -1.51
N GLY A 101 20.77 -13.74 -2.46
CA GLY A 101 20.41 -15.14 -2.62
C GLY A 101 19.14 -15.61 -1.92
N ALA A 102 18.03 -15.64 -2.67
CA ALA A 102 17.03 -16.69 -2.56
C ALA A 102 16.53 -17.03 -3.99
N PRO A 103 16.21 -18.30 -4.26
CA PRO A 103 16.50 -18.98 -5.51
C PRO A 103 15.49 -18.71 -6.63
N SER A 104 15.96 -18.80 -7.87
CA SER A 104 15.12 -18.96 -9.05
C SER A 104 14.23 -20.19 -8.88
N GLU A 105 12.93 -19.97 -8.85
CA GLU A 105 11.90 -21.01 -8.92
C GLU A 105 12.11 -21.85 -10.19
N PRO A 106 12.15 -23.20 -10.11
CA PRO A 106 12.34 -24.01 -11.30
C PRO A 106 11.04 -24.03 -12.11
N SER A 107 11.17 -23.75 -13.41
CA SER A 107 10.17 -24.02 -14.42
C SER A 107 9.59 -25.42 -14.21
N LYS A 108 8.28 -25.52 -14.00
CA LYS A 108 7.56 -26.76 -14.23
C LYS A 108 6.58 -26.53 -15.37
N GLU A 109 7.00 -26.99 -16.54
CA GLU A 109 6.13 -27.39 -17.63
C GLU A 109 5.23 -28.52 -17.15
N LEU A 110 3.91 -28.33 -17.26
CA LEU A 110 2.96 -29.33 -17.76
C LEU A 110 1.74 -28.61 -18.33
#